data_AF-A0A961NZX9-F1
#
_entry.id   AF-A0A961NZX9-F1
#
_cell.length_a   1.000
_cell.length_b   1.000
_cell.length_c   1.000
_cell.angle_alpha   90.00
_cell.angle_beta   90.00
_cell.angle_gamma   90.00
#
_symmetry.space_group_name_H-M   'P 1'
#
loop_
_entity.id
_entity.type
_entity.pdbx_description
1 polymer ?
#
loop_
_entity_poly.entity_id
_entity_poly.type
_entity_poly.pdbx_seq_one_letter_code
_entity_poly.pdbx_strand_id
1 'polypeptide(L)'
;SNPDNSNQNLGKAGRVRHMGKRPTVRGVAMNPIDHPHGGGEGRTSGGRTPVTPWGKDTKGTRTRNTNKASQKLIIRSRHAKKKGR
;
A
#
# COMPACT_ATOMS: atom_id res chain seq x y z
N SER A 1 -4.25 -13.56 -23.70
CA SER A 1 -4.40 -14.22 -22.39
C SER A 1 -3.03 -14.63 -21.87
N ASN A 2 -2.82 -14.64 -20.56
CA ASN A 2 -1.62 -15.13 -19.88
C ASN A 2 -1.92 -15.26 -18.36
N PRO A 3 -2.74 -16.24 -17.95
CA PRO A 3 -3.16 -16.37 -16.55
C PRO A 3 -1.98 -16.69 -15.61
N ASP A 4 -0.98 -17.44 -16.08
CA ASP A 4 0.20 -17.80 -15.29
C ASP A 4 1.18 -16.65 -15.07
N ASN A 5 0.94 -15.48 -15.69
CA ASN A 5 1.76 -14.29 -15.45
C ASN A 5 1.80 -13.88 -13.98
N SER A 6 0.75 -14.18 -13.19
CA SER A 6 0.75 -13.92 -11.74
C SER A 6 1.70 -14.82 -10.95
N ASN A 7 2.10 -15.96 -11.51
CA ASN A 7 2.91 -16.99 -10.84
C ASN A 7 4.42 -16.81 -11.13
N GLN A 8 4.80 -15.74 -11.82
CA GLN A 8 6.18 -15.45 -12.21
C GLN A 8 7.05 -15.04 -11.01
N ASN A 9 8.25 -15.61 -10.89
CA ASN A 9 9.27 -15.18 -9.93
C ASN A 9 10.38 -14.39 -10.64
N LEU A 10 10.65 -13.16 -10.17
CA LEU A 10 11.63 -12.26 -10.79
C LEU A 10 13.09 -12.63 -10.48
N GLY A 11 13.35 -13.38 -9.41
CA GLY A 11 14.65 -13.97 -9.06
C GLY A 11 15.74 -13.00 -8.60
N LYS A 12 15.94 -11.86 -9.28
CA LYS A 12 16.99 -10.88 -8.98
C LYS A 12 16.49 -9.44 -9.03
N ALA A 13 17.13 -8.56 -8.25
CA ALA A 13 16.82 -7.13 -8.22
C ALA A 13 16.92 -6.46 -9.61
N GLY A 14 17.90 -6.85 -10.44
CA GLY A 14 18.08 -6.30 -11.78
C GLY A 14 16.87 -6.51 -12.70
N ARG A 15 16.13 -7.61 -12.55
CA ARG A 15 14.92 -7.84 -13.37
C ARG A 15 13.82 -6.82 -13.02
N VAL A 16 13.66 -6.48 -11.75
CA VAL A 16 12.75 -5.40 -11.30
C VAL A 16 13.14 -4.05 -11.90
N ARG A 17 14.45 -3.78 -12.00
CA ARG A 17 14.98 -2.56 -12.62
C ARG A 17 14.66 -2.49 -14.13
N HIS A 18 14.77 -3.59 -14.85
CA HIS A 18 14.40 -3.66 -16.27
C HIS A 18 12.91 -3.38 -16.51
N MET A 19 12.05 -3.64 -15.50
CA MET A 19 10.63 -3.29 -15.52
C MET A 19 10.36 -1.81 -15.16
N GLY A 20 11.39 -0.97 -15.02
CA GLY A 20 11.27 0.45 -14.67
C GLY A 20 10.98 0.73 -13.20
N LYS A 21 11.00 -0.28 -12.32
CA LYS A 21 10.72 -0.12 -10.88
C LYS A 21 12.01 0.17 -10.11
N ARG A 22 12.06 1.32 -9.44
CA ARG A 22 13.17 1.72 -8.55
C ARG A 22 13.00 1.10 -7.15
N PRO A 23 14.09 0.92 -6.38
CA PRO A 23 13.98 0.45 -4.99
C PRO A 23 13.17 1.45 -4.14
N THR A 24 12.33 0.92 -3.26
CA THR A 24 11.55 1.70 -2.29
C THR A 24 12.14 1.55 -0.90
N VAL A 25 12.40 2.67 -0.21
CA VAL A 25 12.90 2.67 1.16
C VAL A 25 11.73 2.61 2.15
N ARG A 26 11.86 1.80 3.21
CA ARG A 26 10.83 1.67 4.25
C ARG A 26 10.85 2.89 5.16
N GLY A 27 9.68 3.38 5.58
CA GLY A 27 9.57 4.52 6.50
C GLY A 27 10.27 4.34 7.84
N VAL A 28 10.35 3.10 8.35
CA VAL A 28 11.09 2.75 9.59
C VAL A 28 12.60 2.98 9.46
N ALA A 29 13.13 2.97 8.23
CA ALA A 29 14.55 3.23 7.99
C ALA A 29 14.86 4.72 7.76
N MET A 30 13.87 5.60 7.93
CA MET A 30 14.00 7.04 7.69
C MET A 30 14.09 7.80 9.02
N ASN A 31 14.30 9.12 8.96
CA ASN A 31 14.28 9.99 10.14
C ASN A 31 12.85 10.50 10.41
N PRO A 32 12.55 11.01 11.63
CA PRO A 32 11.23 11.55 11.98
C PRO A 32 10.72 12.64 11.04
N ILE A 33 11.62 13.40 10.41
CA ILE A 33 11.29 14.47 9.46
C ILE A 33 10.83 13.94 8.09
N ASP A 34 11.30 12.76 7.69
CA ASP A 34 11.10 12.22 6.35
C ASP A 34 9.86 11.32 6.27
N HIS A 35 9.67 10.51 7.30
CA HIS A 35 8.54 9.62 7.42
C HIS A 35 8.06 9.67 8.83
N PRO A 36 6.74 9.62 9.06
CA PRO A 36 6.31 9.65 10.43
C PRO A 36 6.87 8.40 11.17
N HIS A 37 7.16 7.27 10.48
CA HIS A 37 7.68 6.02 11.11
C HIS A 37 9.18 6.09 11.41
N GLY A 38 9.82 7.19 11.06
CA GLY A 38 11.24 7.34 11.23
C GLY A 38 11.63 7.64 12.68
N GLY A 39 12.90 7.36 12.97
CA GLY A 39 13.50 7.56 14.29
C GLY A 39 13.21 6.48 15.33
N GLY A 40 13.49 6.84 16.59
CA GLY A 40 13.65 5.89 17.69
C GLY A 40 15.04 5.27 17.73
N GLU A 41 15.46 4.79 18.89
CA GLU A 41 16.73 4.09 19.06
C GLU A 41 16.64 2.67 18.48
N GLY A 42 17.61 2.30 17.65
CA GLY A 42 17.61 1.02 16.96
C GLY A 42 16.43 0.87 15.99
N ARG A 43 15.97 -0.36 15.78
CA ARG A 43 14.83 -0.65 14.90
C ARG A 43 13.53 -0.65 15.68
N THR A 44 12.75 0.42 15.56
CA THR A 44 11.42 0.53 16.18
C THR A 44 10.29 0.45 15.14
N SER A 45 9.07 0.19 15.59
CA SER A 45 7.87 0.22 14.72
C SER A 45 7.26 1.62 14.57
N GLY A 46 7.91 2.66 15.13
CA GLY A 46 7.41 4.03 15.15
C GLY A 46 6.22 4.28 16.09
N GLY A 47 5.80 3.30 16.89
CA GLY A 47 4.85 3.48 18.01
C GLY A 47 3.41 3.88 17.65
N ARG A 48 3.01 3.83 16.37
CA ARG A 48 1.68 4.25 15.93
C ARG A 48 1.11 3.42 14.78
N THR A 49 -0.10 3.77 14.33
CA THR A 49 -0.73 3.10 13.18
C THR A 49 0.14 3.22 11.92
N PRO A 50 0.10 2.21 11.03
CA PRO A 50 0.79 2.29 9.75
C PRO A 50 0.22 3.38 8.84
N VAL A 51 1.01 4.41 8.58
CA VAL A 51 0.66 5.55 7.74
C VAL A 51 1.61 5.68 6.55
N THR A 52 1.16 6.43 5.56
CA THR A 52 1.95 6.92 4.43
C THR A 52 2.97 7.98 4.89
N PRO A 53 3.95 8.36 4.04
CA PRO A 53 4.85 9.47 4.35
C PRO A 53 4.13 10.78 4.70
N TRP A 54 2.91 10.96 4.20
CA TRP A 54 2.06 12.13 4.46
C TRP A 54 1.06 11.94 5.60
N GLY A 55 1.19 10.89 6.41
CA GLY A 55 0.36 10.67 7.60
C GLY A 55 -1.01 10.02 7.37
N LYS A 56 -1.43 9.79 6.12
CA LYS A 56 -2.67 9.03 5.84
C LYS A 56 -2.52 7.55 6.20
N ASP A 57 -3.47 6.98 6.91
CA ASP A 57 -3.50 5.56 7.27
C ASP A 57 -3.47 4.62 6.04
N THR A 58 -2.72 3.51 6.17
CA THR A 58 -2.50 2.52 5.10
C THR A 58 -3.28 1.21 5.32
N LYS A 59 -3.79 0.96 6.52
CA LYS A 59 -4.53 -0.27 6.85
C LYS A 59 -6.03 0.00 6.92
N GLY A 60 -6.77 -0.43 5.90
CA GLY A 60 -8.24 -0.43 5.90
C GLY A 60 -8.92 0.89 5.51
N THR A 61 -8.20 2.02 5.54
CA THR A 61 -8.76 3.34 5.21
C THR A 61 -9.17 3.44 3.74
N ARG A 62 -10.46 3.72 3.50
CA ARG A 62 -11.01 3.89 2.14
C ARG A 62 -10.53 5.21 1.55
N THR A 63 -10.01 5.19 0.32
CA THR A 63 -9.44 6.38 -0.33
C THR A 63 -10.36 7.02 -1.37
N ARG A 64 -11.37 6.30 -1.86
CA ARG A 64 -12.30 6.80 -2.85
C ARG A 64 -13.32 7.75 -2.21
N ASN A 65 -13.50 8.92 -2.82
CA ASN A 65 -14.53 9.88 -2.42
C ASN A 65 -15.94 9.23 -2.47
N THR A 66 -16.69 9.37 -1.38
CA THR A 66 -18.06 8.86 -1.22
C THR A 66 -19.05 9.57 -2.15
N ASN A 67 -18.78 10.83 -2.51
CA ASN A 67 -19.71 11.68 -3.27
C ASN A 67 -19.42 11.70 -4.79
N LYS A 68 -18.47 10.88 -5.26
CA LYS A 68 -18.14 10.83 -6.69
C LYS A 68 -19.35 10.37 -7.51
N ALA A 69 -19.79 11.12 -8.53
CA ALA A 69 -21.02 10.83 -9.30
C ALA A 69 -21.11 9.37 -9.81
N SER A 70 -20.00 8.82 -10.31
CA SER A 70 -19.89 7.41 -10.73
C SER A 70 -20.21 6.35 -9.65
N GLN A 71 -20.32 6.73 -8.37
CA GLN A 71 -20.76 5.81 -7.31
C GLN A 71 -22.18 5.29 -7.56
N LYS A 72 -23.04 6.11 -8.18
CA LYS A 72 -24.41 5.71 -8.55
C LYS A 72 -24.45 4.52 -9.51
N LEU A 73 -23.39 4.30 -10.28
CA LEU A 73 -23.29 3.20 -11.25
C LEU A 73 -22.75 1.90 -10.63
N ILE A 74 -22.36 1.91 -9.35
CA ILE A 74 -21.79 0.72 -8.68
C ILE A 74 -22.90 -0.04 -7.98
N ILE A 75 -23.28 -1.19 -8.56
CA ILE A 75 -24.31 -2.07 -8.00
C ILE A 75 -23.82 -2.83 -6.77
N ARG A 76 -22.57 -3.32 -6.79
CA ARG A 76 -21.97 -4.06 -5.67
C ARG A 76 -20.53 -3.65 -5.47
N SER A 77 -20.23 -3.14 -4.27
CA SER A 77 -18.87 -2.80 -3.89
C SER A 77 -18.07 -4.07 -3.55
N ARG A 78 -16.81 -4.13 -3.97
CA ARG A 78 -15.84 -5.14 -3.50
C ARG A 78 -15.63 -5.12 -1.98
N HIS A 79 -16.03 -4.03 -1.31
CA HIS A 79 -15.95 -3.87 0.14
C HIS A 79 -17.27 -4.18 0.87
N ALA A 80 -18.32 -4.57 0.16
CA ALA A 80 -19.53 -5.07 0.79
C ALA A 80 -19.18 -6.36 1.53
N LYS A 81 -19.49 -6.46 2.83
CA LYS A 81 -19.40 -7.73 3.54
C LYS A 81 -20.28 -8.73 2.78
N LYS A 82 -19.75 -9.91 2.44
CA LYS A 82 -20.62 -11.01 1.99
C LYS A 82 -21.63 -11.20 3.12
N LYS A 83 -22.93 -11.03 2.84
CA LYS A 83 -23.95 -11.62 3.70
C LYS A 83 -23.64 -13.11 3.69
N GLY A 84 -23.23 -13.64 4.84
CA GLY A 84 -22.93 -15.06 4.97
C GLY A 84 -24.12 -15.88 4.50
N ARG A 85 -23.84 -17.02 3.86
CA ARG A 85 -24.68 -18.20 4.10
C ARG A 85 -24.45 -18.63 5.54
#